data_AF-A0AB34DV80-F1
#
_entry.id   AF-A0AB34DV80-F1
#
_cell.length_a   1.000
_cell.length_b   1.000
_cell.length_c   1.000
_cell.angle_alpha   90.00
_cell.angle_beta   90.00
_cell.angle_gamma   90.00
#
_symmetry.space_group_name_H-M   'P 1'
#
loop_
_entity.id
_entity.type
_entity.pdbx_description
1 polymer ?
#
loop_
_entity_poly.entity_id
_entity_poly.type
_entity_poly.pdbx_seq_one_letter_code
_entity_poly.pdbx_strand_id
1 'polypeptide(L)'
;MPLFNEASRIYNPLEVNFMRSCFSNAAIMLEESDRDYSPSELASSIIMLYESGLRDQLYICELAARLAHQRYQTRHDIQRIPAANNNGSAQAVPTVPTEYNPFA
;
A
#
# COMPACT_ATOMS: atom_id res chain seq x y z
N MET A 1 14.95 -13.08 -22.96
CA MET A 1 15.59 -11.78 -22.64
C MET A 1 14.51 -10.72 -22.45
N PRO A 2 14.06 -10.38 -21.23
CA PRO A 2 13.30 -9.15 -20.99
C PRO A 2 14.10 -8.24 -20.05
N LEU A 3 14.95 -7.39 -20.65
CA LEU A 3 15.76 -6.40 -19.92
C LEU A 3 15.20 -4.97 -20.03
N PHE A 4 13.96 -4.83 -20.52
CA PHE A 4 13.21 -3.58 -20.44
C PHE A 4 12.28 -3.66 -19.24
N ASN A 5 12.93 -3.65 -18.08
CA ASN A 5 12.35 -3.58 -16.75
C ASN A 5 11.46 -2.32 -16.67
N GLU A 6 10.19 -2.46 -16.26
CA GLU A 6 9.22 -1.35 -16.11
C GLU A 6 9.79 -0.17 -15.30
N ALA A 7 10.72 -0.45 -14.37
CA ALA A 7 11.44 0.56 -13.59
C ALA A 7 12.42 1.46 -14.38
N SER A 8 12.71 1.14 -15.65
CA SER A 8 13.54 1.96 -16.56
C SER A 8 12.74 3.02 -17.31
N ARG A 9 11.47 3.26 -16.97
CA ARG A 9 10.65 4.25 -17.64
C ARG A 9 11.19 5.66 -17.35
N ILE A 10 11.86 6.24 -18.35
CA ILE A 10 12.30 7.64 -18.32
C ILE A 10 11.12 8.49 -18.74
N TYR A 11 10.50 9.19 -17.79
CA TYR A 11 9.44 10.15 -18.09
C TYR A 11 10.00 11.36 -18.82
N ASN A 12 9.30 11.81 -19.85
CA ASN A 12 9.56 13.09 -20.50
C ASN A 12 9.24 14.23 -19.51
N PRO A 13 10.01 15.33 -19.48
CA PRO A 13 9.69 16.51 -18.69
C PRO A 13 8.23 16.99 -18.77
N LEU A 14 7.58 16.84 -19.94
CA LEU A 14 6.15 17.15 -20.11
C LEU A 14 5.25 16.27 -19.24
N GLU A 15 5.54 14.98 -19.17
CA GLU A 15 4.78 14.01 -18.37
C GLU A 15 4.99 14.26 -16.89
N VAL A 16 6.22 14.58 -16.48
CA VAL A 16 6.54 14.96 -15.10
C VAL A 16 5.79 16.22 -14.69
N ASN A 17 5.74 17.24 -15.55
CA ASN A 17 4.99 18.47 -15.30
C ASN A 17 3.48 18.22 -15.21
N PHE A 18 2.95 17.35 -16.06
CA PHE A 18 1.56 16.92 -16.01
C PHE A 18 1.24 16.22 -14.68
N MET A 19 2.01 15.19 -14.32
CA MET A 19 1.83 14.45 -13.06
C MET A 19 1.98 15.35 -11.83
N ARG A 20 2.92 16.31 -11.86
CA ARG A 20 3.07 17.32 -10.80
C ARG A 20 1.83 18.22 -10.68
N SER A 21 1.28 18.66 -11.82
CA SER A 21 0.05 19.46 -11.84
C SER A 21 -1.14 18.66 -11.29
N CYS A 22 -1.26 17.37 -11.67
CA CYS A 22 -2.27 16.48 -11.11
C CYS A 22 -2.12 16.32 -9.60
N PHE A 23 -0.88 16.18 -9.12
CA PHE A 23 -0.60 16.05 -7.69
C PHE A 23 -1.03 17.29 -6.92
N SER A 24 -0.63 18.48 -7.38
CA SER A 24 -1.01 19.74 -6.75
C SER A 24 -2.53 19.92 -6.71
N ASN A 25 -3.23 19.66 -7.82
CA ASN A 25 -4.69 19.81 -7.86
C ASN A 25 -5.39 18.79 -6.96
N ALA A 26 -4.98 17.51 -6.99
CA ALA A 26 -5.58 16.48 -6.15
C ALA A 26 -5.32 16.72 -4.65
N ALA A 27 -4.14 17.23 -4.30
CA ALA A 27 -3.80 17.64 -2.94
C ALA A 27 -4.72 18.77 -2.45
N ILE A 28 -4.92 19.81 -3.27
CA ILE A 28 -5.87 20.90 -2.97
C ILE A 28 -7.28 20.35 -2.75
N MET A 29 -7.77 19.47 -3.64
CA MET A 29 -9.10 18.87 -3.49
C MET A 29 -9.27 18.07 -2.20
N LEU A 30 -8.21 17.38 -1.74
CA LEU A 30 -8.22 16.63 -0.49
C LEU A 30 -8.19 17.55 0.73
N GLU A 31 -7.38 18.61 0.68
CA GLU A 31 -7.29 19.64 1.72
C GLU A 31 -8.61 20.40 1.86
N GLU A 32 -9.24 20.80 0.75
CA GLU A 32 -10.56 21.43 0.75
C GLU A 32 -11.67 20.51 1.29
N SER A 33 -11.50 19.20 1.12
CA SER A 33 -12.43 18.19 1.62
C SER A 33 -12.17 17.76 3.06
N ASP A 34 -11.15 18.32 3.73
CA ASP A 34 -10.67 17.93 5.07
C ASP A 34 -10.42 16.41 5.20
N ARG A 35 -9.90 15.81 4.12
CA ARG A 35 -9.63 14.37 4.05
C ARG A 35 -8.16 14.10 4.29
N ASP A 36 -7.87 13.31 5.30
CA ASP A 36 -6.52 12.79 5.52
C ASP A 36 -6.08 11.91 4.34
N TYR A 37 -4.82 12.10 3.96
CA TYR A 37 -4.16 11.32 2.91
C TYR A 37 -2.66 11.22 3.16
N SER A 38 -2.03 10.19 2.58
CA SER A 38 -0.57 10.12 2.51
C SER A 38 -0.09 10.70 1.17
N PRO A 39 0.83 11.67 1.16
CA PRO A 39 1.44 12.19 -0.07
C PRO A 39 2.08 11.09 -0.94
N SER A 40 2.67 10.07 -0.32
CA SER A 40 3.30 8.95 -1.05
C SER A 40 2.27 8.09 -1.78
N GLU A 41 1.10 7.88 -1.18
CA GLU A 41 0.01 7.13 -1.81
C GLU A 41 -0.64 7.92 -2.92
N LEU A 42 -0.83 9.22 -2.72
CA LEU A 42 -1.38 10.09 -3.74
C LEU A 42 -0.50 10.09 -4.99
N ALA A 43 0.82 10.28 -4.82
CA ALA A 43 1.77 10.21 -5.93
C ALA A 43 1.76 8.84 -6.63
N SER A 44 1.73 7.75 -5.85
CA SER A 44 1.68 6.39 -6.39
C SER A 44 0.39 6.13 -7.19
N SER A 45 -0.75 6.61 -6.70
CA SER A 45 -2.04 6.51 -7.42
C SER A 45 -2.02 7.32 -8.71
N ILE A 46 -1.44 8.52 -8.73
CA ILE A 46 -1.32 9.35 -9.95
C ILE A 46 -0.46 8.66 -11.00
N ILE A 47 0.71 8.13 -10.61
CA ILE A 47 1.59 7.40 -11.52
C ILE A 47 0.85 6.18 -12.09
N MET A 48 0.23 5.36 -11.23
CA MET A 48 -0.53 4.19 -11.66
C MET A 48 -1.64 4.53 -12.68
N LEU A 49 -2.39 5.60 -12.43
CA LEU A 49 -3.45 6.05 -13.35
C LEU A 49 -2.88 6.58 -14.67
N TYR A 50 -1.79 7.35 -14.61
CA TYR A 50 -1.10 7.83 -15.80
C TYR A 50 -0.58 6.66 -16.66
N GLU A 51 0.00 5.64 -16.02
CA GLU A 51 0.53 4.47 -16.70
C GLU A 51 -0.56 3.57 -17.30
N SER A 52 -1.77 3.56 -16.72
CA SER A 52 -2.93 2.90 -17.30
C SER A 52 -3.44 3.55 -18.59
N GLY A 53 -2.88 4.71 -18.98
CA GLY A 53 -3.22 5.43 -20.20
C GLY A 53 -4.25 6.54 -20.00
N LEU A 54 -4.62 6.84 -18.75
CA LEU A 54 -5.49 7.96 -18.43
C LEU A 54 -4.72 9.27 -18.67
N ARG A 55 -5.30 10.15 -19.49
CA ARG A 55 -4.70 11.46 -19.85
C ARG A 55 -5.55 12.66 -19.48
N ASP A 56 -6.77 12.44 -18.99
CA ASP A 56 -7.62 13.50 -18.49
C ASP A 56 -7.16 13.92 -17.10
N GLN A 57 -6.69 15.17 -16.98
CA GLN A 57 -6.16 15.71 -15.73
C GLN A 57 -7.20 15.71 -14.61
N LEU A 58 -8.43 16.17 -14.89
CA LEU A 58 -9.46 16.32 -13.86
C LEU A 58 -9.85 14.95 -13.33
N TYR A 59 -10.04 13.99 -14.24
CA TYR A 59 -10.42 12.64 -13.89
C TYR A 59 -9.31 11.90 -13.11
N ILE A 60 -8.04 12.11 -13.47
CA ILE A 60 -6.90 11.59 -12.70
C ILE A 60 -6.89 12.18 -11.30
N CYS A 61 -7.12 13.50 -11.15
CA CYS A 61 -7.10 14.16 -9.84
C CYS A 61 -8.18 13.60 -8.92
N GLU A 62 -9.43 13.53 -9.39
CA GLU A 62 -10.55 12.99 -8.63
C GLU A 62 -10.33 11.54 -8.22
N LEU A 63 -9.93 10.70 -9.17
CA LEU A 63 -9.75 9.28 -8.94
C LEU A 63 -8.55 9.00 -8.03
N ALA A 64 -7.44 9.73 -8.21
CA ALA A 64 -6.27 9.64 -7.35
C ALA A 64 -6.58 10.09 -5.92
N ALA A 65 -7.30 11.20 -5.75
CA ALA A 65 -7.72 11.68 -4.44
C ALA A 65 -8.56 10.62 -3.71
N ARG A 66 -9.54 10.03 -4.40
CA ARG A 66 -10.40 8.99 -3.84
C ARG A 66 -9.61 7.73 -3.47
N LEU A 67 -8.69 7.30 -4.33
CA LEU A 67 -7.83 6.13 -4.08
C LEU A 67 -6.89 6.36 -2.91
N ALA A 68 -6.24 7.53 -2.83
CA ALA A 68 -5.31 7.87 -1.76
C ALA A 68 -6.02 7.86 -0.40
N HIS A 69 -7.20 8.48 -0.33
CA HIS A 69 -8.01 8.49 0.88
C HIS A 69 -8.51 7.08 1.27
N GLN A 70 -8.97 6.28 0.30
CA GLN A 70 -9.39 4.90 0.56
C GLN A 70 -8.23 4.05 1.11
N ARG A 71 -7.04 4.15 0.51
CA ARG A 71 -5.85 3.42 0.97
C ARG A 71 -5.39 3.87 2.34
N TYR A 72 -5.47 5.18 2.62
CA TYR A 72 -5.20 5.73 3.94
C TYR A 72 -6.14 5.09 4.98
N GLN A 73 -7.46 5.13 4.74
CA GLN A 73 -8.44 4.49 5.62
C GLN A 73 -8.16 3.01 5.84
N THR A 74 -7.90 2.24 4.77
CA THR A 74 -7.64 0.80 4.89
C THR A 74 -6.44 0.51 5.79
N ARG A 75 -5.35 1.28 5.69
CA ARG A 75 -4.17 1.08 6.55
C ARG A 75 -4.40 1.49 7.99
N HIS A 76 -5.12 2.60 8.21
CA HIS A 76 -5.45 3.04 9.55
C HIS A 76 -6.48 2.12 10.24
N ASP A 77 -7.37 1.49 9.46
CA ASP A 77 -8.29 0.47 9.97
C ASP A 77 -7.53 -0.82 10.31
N ILE A 78 -6.56 -1.25 9.47
CA ILE A 78 -5.68 -2.38 9.77
C ILE A 78 -4.82 -2.12 11.01
N GLN A 79 -4.32 -0.90 11.24
CA GLN A 79 -3.63 -0.53 12.47
C GLN A 79 -4.53 -0.60 13.71
N ARG A 80 -5.85 -0.47 13.54
CA ARG A 80 -6.83 -0.59 14.62
C ARG A 80 -7.10 -2.03 15.01
N ILE A 81 -6.80 -2.98 14.12
CA ILE A 81 -6.86 -4.42 14.41
C ILE A 81 -5.50 -4.79 15.03
N PRO A 82 -5.43 -5.14 16.33
CA PRO A 82 -4.18 -5.63 16.89
C PRO A 82 -3.73 -6.84 16.09
N ALA A 83 -2.49 -6.80 15.58
CA ALA A 83 -1.90 -7.91 14.85
C ALA A 83 -2.02 -9.18 15.70
N ALA A 84 -2.84 -10.14 15.25
CA ALA A 84 -2.99 -11.43 15.89
C ALA A 84 -1.71 -12.25 15.61
N ASN A 85 -0.65 -11.95 16.36
CA ASN A 85 0.52 -12.81 16.45
C ASN A 85 0.14 -14.06 17.27
N ASN A 86 -0.53 -15.02 16.64
CA ASN A 86 -0.72 -16.36 17.18
C ASN A 86 0.40 -17.27 16.67
N ASN A 87 1.63 -17.02 17.10
CA ASN A 87 2.65 -18.07 17.16
C ASN A 87 2.45 -18.90 18.44
N GLY A 88 1.27 -19.52 18.57
CA GLY A 88 1.04 -20.62 19.50
C GLY A 88 1.67 -21.88 18.93
N SER A 89 2.98 -22.01 19.10
CA SER A 89 3.76 -23.19 18.72
C SER A 89 3.10 -24.46 19.25
N ALA A 90 2.71 -25.33 18.33
CA ALA A 90 2.37 -26.72 18.61
C ALA A 90 3.58 -27.42 19.26
N GLN A 91 3.60 -27.48 20.59
CA GLN A 91 4.40 -28.46 21.32
C GLN A 91 3.48 -29.62 21.67
N ALA A 92 3.34 -30.55 20.72
CA ALA A 92 3.02 -31.93 21.07
C ALA A 92 4.21 -32.45 21.89
N VAL A 93 4.10 -32.41 23.21
CA VAL A 93 5.03 -33.05 24.13
C VAL A 93 4.63 -34.52 24.20
N PRO A 94 5.46 -35.48 23.75
CA PRO A 94 5.22 -36.88 24.03
C PRO A 94 5.79 -37.20 25.43
N THR A 95 4.94 -37.29 26.44
CA THR A 95 5.33 -37.85 27.75
C THR A 95 4.97 -39.33 27.78
N VAL A 96 5.91 -40.18 27.37
CA VAL A 96 5.93 -41.59 27.78
C VAL A 96 6.77 -41.65 29.05
N PRO A 97 6.23 -42.03 30.23
CA PRO A 97 7.07 -42.42 31.36
C PRO A 97 7.41 -43.89 31.20
N THR A 98 8.63 -44.20 30.77
CA THR A 98 9.20 -45.54 30.96
C THR A 98 9.76 -45.57 32.38
N GLU A 99 9.01 -46.09 33.34
CA GLU A 99 9.54 -46.48 34.64
C GLU A 99 10.59 -47.58 34.45
N TYR A 100 11.85 -47.26 34.73
CA TYR A 100 12.90 -48.25 34.89
C TYR A 100 13.09 -48.51 36.39
N ASN A 101 12.65 -49.67 36.86
CA ASN A 101 12.88 -50.18 38.21
C ASN A 101 14.03 -51.20 38.20
N PRO A 102 15.24 -50.85 38.70
CA PRO A 102 16.29 -51.85 38.84
C PRO A 102 16.29 -52.60 40.18
N PHE A 103 15.55 -52.19 41.23
CA PHE A 103 15.50 -52.90 42.53
C PHE A 103 14.28 -52.51 43.40
N ALA A 104 13.05 -52.86 42.99
CA ALA A 104 11.87 -52.84 43.86
C ALA A 104 10.86 -53.91 43.44
#